data_AF-A0A0F9MEY8-F1
#
_entry.id   AF-A0A0F9MEY8-F1
#
_cell.length_a   1.000
_cell.length_b   1.000
_cell.length_c   1.000
_cell.angle_alpha   90.00
_cell.angle_beta   90.00
_cell.angle_gamma   90.00
#
_symmetry.space_group_name_H-M   'P 1'
#
loop_
_entity.id
_entity.type
_entity.pdbx_description
1 polymer ?
#
loop_
_entity_poly.entity_id
_entity_poly.type
_entity_poly.pdbx_seq_one_letter_code
_entity_poly.pdbx_strand_id
1 'polypeptide(L)'
;MADKKKKNRAKASKLISKYLEEIAKEEDAFIDDSDGGRMGTKAEALSRLIWKYALGYTEEDPKAGVKIIHPPSLSHLKILLDRIEGRVTDVNVARAKKTIADRIKDTTKSRLNKIAEDSVE
;
A
#
# COMPACT_ATOMS: atom_id res chain seq x y z
N MET A 1 -13.25 14.84 9.79
CA MET A 1 -13.39 14.02 8.55
C MET A 1 -12.06 13.58 7.92
N ALA A 2 -10.99 14.39 7.97
CA ALA A 2 -9.70 14.05 7.37
C ALA A 2 -9.02 12.79 7.99
N ASP A 3 -9.10 12.60 9.31
CA ASP A 3 -8.47 11.44 9.97
C ASP A 3 -9.15 10.10 9.65
N LYS A 4 -10.47 10.08 9.47
CA LYS A 4 -11.22 8.88 9.05
C LYS A 4 -10.82 8.47 7.62
N LYS A 5 -10.67 9.44 6.71
CA LYS A 5 -10.18 9.19 5.33
C LYS A 5 -8.74 8.64 5.33
N LYS A 6 -7.86 9.17 6.17
CA LYS A 6 -6.47 8.68 6.32
C LYS A 6 -6.41 7.24 6.85
N LYS A 7 -7.18 6.92 7.89
CA LYS A 7 -7.27 5.56 8.45
C LYS A 7 -7.79 4.55 7.42
N ASN A 8 -8.77 4.94 6.60
CA ASN A 8 -9.30 4.09 5.53
C ASN A 8 -8.26 3.84 4.42
N ARG A 9 -7.46 4.84 4.05
CA ARG A 9 -6.37 4.69 3.07
C ARG A 9 -5.30 3.70 3.56
N ALA A 10 -4.89 3.81 4.83
CA ALA A 10 -3.92 2.88 5.42
C ALA A 10 -4.43 1.43 5.43
N LYS A 11 -5.72 1.23 5.77
CA LYS A 11 -6.36 -0.09 5.71
C LYS A 11 -6.40 -0.67 4.29
N ALA A 12 -6.75 0.15 3.29
CA ALA A 12 -6.78 -0.28 1.89
C ALA A 12 -5.38 -0.66 1.38
N SER A 13 -4.35 0.10 1.74
CA SER A 13 -2.96 -0.21 1.35
C SER A 13 -2.47 -1.54 1.94
N LYS A 14 -2.83 -1.81 3.20
CA LYS A 14 -2.50 -3.10 3.86
C LYS A 14 -3.20 -4.27 3.18
N LEU A 15 -4.48 -4.11 2.83
CA LEU A 15 -5.24 -5.15 2.12
C LEU A 15 -4.62 -5.50 0.77
N ILE A 16 -4.24 -4.48 -0.03
CA ILE A 16 -3.59 -4.71 -1.32
C ILE A 16 -2.25 -5.44 -1.14
N SER A 17 -1.44 -5.06 -0.16
CA SER A 17 -0.16 -5.71 0.10
C SER A 17 -0.34 -7.18 0.49
N LYS A 18 -1.33 -7.46 1.36
CA LYS A 18 -1.72 -8.83 1.73
C LYS A 18 -2.14 -9.66 0.51
N TYR A 19 -3.00 -9.13 -0.36
CA TYR A 19 -3.44 -9.87 -1.54
C TYR A 19 -2.30 -10.10 -2.55
N LEU A 20 -1.38 -9.16 -2.70
CA LEU A 20 -0.19 -9.36 -3.54
C LEU A 20 0.71 -10.46 -2.98
N GLU A 21 0.89 -10.54 -1.66
CA GLU A 21 1.63 -11.64 -1.01
C GLU A 21 0.94 -12.99 -1.17
N GLU A 22 -0.40 -13.03 -1.12
CA GLU A 22 -1.18 -14.24 -1.34
C GLU A 22 -1.04 -14.72 -2.80
N ILE A 23 -1.19 -13.82 -3.77
CA ILE A 23 -1.00 -14.12 -5.20
C ILE A 23 0.44 -14.57 -5.47
N ALA A 24 1.45 -13.97 -4.83
CA ALA A 24 2.85 -14.37 -4.98
C ALA A 24 3.15 -15.81 -4.54
N LYS A 25 2.31 -16.39 -3.69
CA LYS A 25 2.43 -17.78 -3.20
C LYS A 25 1.64 -18.79 -4.02
N GLU A 26 0.80 -18.34 -4.96
CA GLU A 26 0.10 -19.24 -5.88
C GLU A 26 1.18 -19.87 -6.80
N GLU A 27 1.48 -21.17 -6.62
CA GLU A 27 2.56 -21.89 -7.33
C GLU A 27 2.31 -22.00 -8.85
N ASP A 28 1.05 -21.96 -9.27
CA ASP A 28 0.63 -22.12 -10.66
C ASP A 28 -0.07 -20.86 -11.18
N ALA A 29 0.53 -20.22 -12.18
CA ALA A 29 -0.09 -19.13 -12.94
C ALA A 29 -1.08 -19.68 -13.99
N PHE A 30 -2.04 -20.50 -13.56
CA PHE A 30 -3.22 -20.84 -14.36
C PHE A 30 -4.45 -20.26 -13.67
N ILE A 31 -4.83 -19.05 -14.10
CA ILE A 31 -6.19 -18.57 -13.91
C ILE A 31 -7.03 -19.28 -14.98
N ASP A 32 -7.39 -20.53 -14.71
CA ASP A 32 -8.44 -21.16 -15.48
C ASP A 32 -9.76 -20.51 -15.03
N ASP A 33 -10.43 -19.84 -15.96
CA ASP A 33 -11.68 -19.09 -15.74
C ASP A 33 -12.90 -20.05 -15.67
N SER A 34 -12.65 -21.31 -15.28
CA SER A 34 -13.58 -22.43 -15.46
C SER A 34 -14.35 -22.83 -14.21
N ASP A 35 -14.04 -22.30 -13.03
CA ASP A 35 -14.76 -22.67 -11.80
C ASP A 35 -15.22 -21.46 -10.99
N GLY A 36 -16.47 -21.07 -11.22
CA GLY A 36 -17.30 -20.29 -10.30
C GLY A 36 -16.71 -18.94 -9.88
N GLY A 37 -17.04 -17.88 -10.62
CA GLY A 37 -16.70 -16.50 -10.29
C GLY A 37 -17.00 -16.15 -8.83
N ARG A 38 -15.98 -16.18 -7.98
CA ARG A 38 -16.12 -15.85 -6.56
C ARG A 38 -16.16 -14.34 -6.37
N MET A 39 -17.06 -13.88 -5.49
CA MET A 39 -17.19 -12.46 -5.18
C MET A 39 -15.98 -12.00 -4.35
N GLY A 40 -14.97 -11.43 -5.02
CA GLY A 40 -13.76 -10.90 -4.39
C GLY A 40 -13.91 -9.44 -3.94
N THR A 41 -12.99 -8.97 -3.09
CA THR A 41 -12.97 -7.56 -2.72
C THR A 41 -12.41 -6.68 -3.86
N LYS A 42 -12.76 -5.40 -3.91
CA LYS A 42 -12.17 -4.47 -4.90
C LYS A 42 -10.64 -4.38 -4.79
N ALA A 43 -10.08 -4.56 -3.60
CA ALA A 43 -8.64 -4.57 -3.37
C ALA A 43 -7.98 -5.81 -3.97
N GLU A 44 -8.64 -6.95 -3.88
CA GLU A 44 -8.21 -8.21 -4.48
C GLU A 44 -8.22 -8.15 -6.01
N ALA A 45 -9.33 -7.69 -6.60
CA ALA A 45 -9.44 -7.50 -8.05
C ALA A 45 -8.34 -6.56 -8.59
N LEU A 46 -8.08 -5.45 -7.87
CA LEU A 46 -7.00 -4.54 -8.22
C LEU A 46 -5.62 -5.20 -8.11
N SER A 47 -5.40 -6.05 -7.09
CA SER A 47 -4.12 -6.74 -6.90
C SER A 47 -3.86 -7.74 -8.04
N ARG A 48 -4.88 -8.50 -8.46
CA ARG A 48 -4.80 -9.39 -9.63
C ARG A 48 -4.52 -8.62 -10.93
N LEU A 49 -5.17 -7.47 -11.13
CA LEU A 49 -4.88 -6.61 -12.29
C LEU A 49 -3.43 -6.11 -12.27
N ILE A 50 -2.94 -5.58 -11.15
CA ILE A 50 -1.54 -5.12 -11.02
C ILE A 50 -0.57 -6.24 -11.39
N TRP A 51 -0.83 -7.45 -10.90
CA TRP A 51 -0.01 -8.63 -11.22
C TRP A 51 -0.06 -8.99 -12.70
N LYS A 52 -1.26 -9.04 -13.29
CA LYS A 52 -1.48 -9.30 -14.73
C LYS A 52 -0.76 -8.28 -15.62
N TYR A 53 -0.87 -6.99 -15.31
CA TYR A 53 -0.16 -5.94 -16.06
C TYR A 53 1.35 -5.97 -15.83
N ALA A 54 1.83 -6.39 -14.67
CA ALA A 54 3.26 -6.50 -14.38
C ALA A 54 3.93 -7.60 -15.21
N LEU A 55 3.26 -8.73 -15.42
CA LEU A 55 3.78 -9.84 -16.23
C LEU A 55 3.55 -9.66 -17.74
N GLY A 56 2.63 -8.76 -18.11
CA GLY A 56 2.10 -8.71 -19.46
C GLY A 56 1.09 -9.83 -19.69
N TYR A 57 0.20 -9.63 -20.67
CA TYR A 57 -0.82 -10.62 -20.99
C TYR A 57 -1.21 -10.51 -22.46
N THR A 58 -1.74 -11.61 -22.99
CA THR A 58 -2.35 -11.64 -24.31
C THR A 58 -3.86 -11.68 -24.16
N GLU A 59 -4.55 -10.84 -24.91
CA GLU A 59 -6.01 -10.84 -24.99
C GLU A 59 -6.42 -11.13 -26.43
N GLU A 60 -7.42 -12.00 -26.59
CA GLU A 60 -7.99 -12.29 -27.89
C GLU A 60 -9.25 -11.45 -28.05
N ASP A 61 -9.26 -10.54 -29.04
CA ASP A 61 -10.45 -9.73 -29.29
C ASP A 61 -11.49 -10.60 -30.03
N PRO A 62 -12.64 -10.94 -29.40
CA PRO A 62 -13.64 -11.82 -29.99
C PRO A 62 -14.29 -11.23 -31.25
N LYS A 63 -14.11 -9.92 -31.52
CA LYS A 63 -14.66 -9.27 -32.71
C LYS A 63 -13.70 -9.24 -33.90
N ALA A 64 -12.40 -9.21 -33.64
CA ALA A 64 -11.38 -9.09 -34.69
C ALA A 64 -10.63 -10.41 -34.95
N GLY A 65 -10.70 -11.38 -34.03
CA GLY A 65 -9.91 -12.62 -34.12
C GLY A 65 -8.40 -12.37 -34.03
N VAL A 66 -8.00 -11.20 -33.55
CA VAL A 66 -6.60 -10.78 -33.44
C VAL A 66 -6.16 -10.91 -31.99
N LYS A 67 -4.99 -11.54 -31.79
CA LYS A 67 -4.32 -11.59 -30.49
C LYS A 67 -3.59 -10.27 -30.23
N ILE A 68 -4.04 -9.54 -29.22
CA ILE A 68 -3.40 -8.32 -28.75
C ILE A 68 -2.41 -8.70 -27.66
N ILE A 69 -1.14 -8.39 -27.86
CA ILE A 69 -0.07 -8.65 -26.90
C ILE A 69 0.17 -7.38 -26.09
N HIS A 70 -0.12 -7.43 -24.80
CA HIS A 70 0.22 -6.36 -23.86
C HIS A 70 1.56 -6.67 -23.21
N PRO A 71 2.63 -5.89 -23.49
CA PRO A 71 3.93 -6.13 -22.89
C PRO A 71 3.90 -5.85 -21.37
N PRO A 72 4.84 -6.43 -20.62
CA PRO A 72 5.02 -6.15 -19.20
C PRO A 72 5.09 -4.63 -18.91
N SER A 73 4.30 -4.17 -17.96
CA SER A 73 4.28 -2.77 -17.57
C SER A 73 5.28 -2.50 -16.45
N LEU A 74 6.34 -1.73 -16.76
CA LEU A 74 7.39 -1.37 -15.79
C LEU A 74 6.85 -0.62 -14.57
N SER A 75 5.81 0.19 -14.73
CA SER A 75 5.19 0.92 -13.62
C SER A 75 4.49 -0.03 -12.63
N HIS A 76 3.79 -1.04 -13.13
CA HIS A 76 3.13 -2.05 -12.30
C HIS A 76 4.14 -2.99 -11.65
N LEU A 77 5.19 -3.37 -12.39
CA LEU A 77 6.30 -4.16 -11.86
C LEU A 77 7.00 -3.42 -10.71
N LYS A 78 7.28 -2.11 -10.87
CA LYS A 78 7.84 -1.29 -9.80
C LYS A 78 6.94 -1.23 -8.57
N ILE A 79 5.63 -1.00 -8.76
CA ILE A 79 4.67 -1.01 -7.65
C ILE A 79 4.70 -2.34 -6.90
N LEU A 80 4.75 -3.45 -7.64
CA LEU A 80 4.75 -4.80 -7.11
C LEU A 80 6.04 -5.07 -6.30
N LEU A 81 7.21 -4.74 -6.85
CA LEU A 81 8.49 -4.85 -6.15
C LEU A 81 8.53 -3.98 -4.90
N ASP A 82 8.13 -2.71 -4.99
CA ASP A 82 8.10 -1.80 -3.84
C ASP A 82 7.19 -2.34 -2.71
N ARG A 83 6.10 -3.05 -3.06
CA ARG A 83 5.18 -3.68 -2.10
C ARG A 83 5.76 -4.95 -1.48
N ILE A 84 6.36 -5.84 -2.29
CA ILE A 84 6.98 -7.09 -1.80
C ILE A 84 8.19 -6.80 -0.92
N GLU A 85 9.03 -5.84 -1.30
CA GLU A 85 10.21 -5.45 -0.53
C GLU A 85 9.88 -4.58 0.70
N GLY A 86 8.59 -4.31 0.97
CA GLY A 86 8.16 -3.48 2.09
C GLY A 86 8.58 -2.01 2.00
N ARG A 87 8.97 -1.54 0.81
CA ARG A 87 9.42 -0.15 0.56
C ARG A 87 8.29 0.84 0.37
N VAL A 88 7.03 0.42 0.50
CA VAL A 88 5.87 1.32 0.46
C VAL A 88 5.97 2.30 1.61
N THR A 89 6.34 3.55 1.30
CA THR A 89 6.33 4.62 2.28
C THR A 89 4.92 4.80 2.81
N ASP A 90 4.74 4.48 4.08
CA ASP A 90 3.54 4.86 4.80
C ASP A 90 3.37 6.37 4.67
N VAL A 91 2.17 6.84 4.34
CA VAL A 91 1.86 8.28 4.21
C VAL A 91 2.09 9.03 5.54
N ASN A 92 2.39 8.30 6.61
CA ASN A 92 2.79 8.80 7.93
C ASN A 92 4.21 9.38 8.00
N VAL A 93 5.13 9.09 7.07
CA VAL A 93 6.52 9.56 7.23
C VAL A 93 6.64 11.09 7.05
N ALA A 94 5.62 11.75 6.49
CA ALA A 94 5.58 13.21 6.38
C ALA A 94 5.04 13.93 7.64
N ARG A 95 4.64 13.22 8.72
CA ARG A 95 4.22 13.87 9.97
C ARG A 95 4.97 13.33 11.18
N ALA A 96 5.84 14.21 11.70
CA ALA A 96 6.28 14.27 13.09
C ALA A 96 7.34 13.26 13.57
N LYS A 97 8.54 13.25 12.97
CA LYS A 97 9.71 13.27 13.85
C LYS A 97 9.74 14.68 14.44
N LYS A 98 9.33 14.86 15.71
CA LYS A 98 9.58 16.10 16.45
C LYS A 98 11.05 16.47 16.20
N THR A 99 11.28 17.67 15.68
CA THR A 99 12.65 18.11 15.41
C THR A 99 13.42 18.13 16.74
N ILE A 100 14.75 18.06 16.70
CA ILE A 100 15.57 18.17 17.92
C ILE A 100 15.18 19.46 18.68
N ALA A 101 14.86 20.53 17.96
CA ALA A 101 14.36 21.78 18.51
C ALA A 101 13.04 21.62 19.29
N ASP A 102 12.08 20.84 18.78
CA ASP A 102 10.81 20.58 19.48
C ASP A 102 11.03 19.77 20.76
N ARG A 103 11.96 18.80 20.73
CA ARG A 103 12.33 18.03 21.93
C ARG A 103 12.98 18.90 22.99
N ILE A 104 13.87 19.82 22.59
CA ILE A 104 14.51 20.77 23.51
C ILE A 104 13.44 21.69 24.13
N LYS A 105 12.51 22.23 23.33
CA LYS A 105 11.42 23.08 23.83
C LYS A 105 10.56 22.38 24.88
N ASP A 106 10.16 21.13 24.64
CA ASP A 106 9.36 20.37 25.60
C ASP A 106 10.13 20.10 26.90
N THR A 107 11.44 19.80 26.79
CA THR A 107 12.30 19.55 27.95
C THR A 107 12.49 20.82 28.79
N THR A 108 12.74 21.95 28.14
CA THR A 108 12.88 23.26 28.81
C THR A 108 11.56 23.67 29.47
N LYS A 109 10.43 23.51 28.79
CA LYS A 109 9.10 23.80 29.34
C LYS A 109 8.80 22.94 30.57
N SER A 110 9.12 21.65 30.52
CA SER A 110 8.94 20.75 31.67
C SER A 110 9.83 21.14 32.86
N ARG A 111 11.07 21.57 32.62
CA ARG A 111 11.97 22.05 33.69
C ARG A 111 11.48 23.36 34.32
N LEU A 112 11.04 24.32 33.50
CA LEU A 112 10.52 25.59 34.01
C LEU A 112 9.26 25.40 34.85
N ASN A 113 8.36 24.50 34.43
CA ASN A 113 7.17 24.20 35.21
C ASN A 113 7.50 23.53 36.55
N LYS A 114 8.47 22.60 36.59
CA LYS A 114 8.94 22.00 37.84
C LYS A 114 9.54 23.03 38.80
N ILE A 115 10.38 23.92 38.28
CA ILE A 115 10.97 25.00 39.10
C ILE A 115 9.88 25.93 39.63
N ALA A 116 8.86 26.23 38.83
CA ALA A 116 7.74 27.06 39.25
C ALA A 116 6.86 26.37 40.31
N GLU A 117 6.64 25.06 40.21
CA GLU A 117 5.94 24.27 41.23
C GLU A 117 6.76 24.19 42.54
N ASP A 118 8.07 23.95 42.45
CA ASP A 118 8.99 23.92 43.60
C ASP A 118 9.18 25.29 44.28
N SER A 119 8.84 26.40 43.61
CA SER A 119 8.97 27.77 44.14
C SER A 119 7.67 28.30 44.79
N VAL A 120 6.58 27.53 44.74
CA VAL A 120 5.26 27.89 45.27
C VAL A 120 4.89 27.06 46.53
N GLU A 121 5.75 26.12 46.92
CA GLU A 121 5.80 25.49 48.27
C GLU A 121 6.75 26.25 49.20
#